data_AF-A0A3M6W369-F1
#
_entry.id   AF-A0A3M6W369-F1
#
_cell.length_a   1.000
_cell.length_b   1.000
_cell.length_c   1.000
_cell.angle_alpha   90.00
_cell.angle_beta   90.00
_cell.angle_gamma   90.00
#
_symmetry.space_group_name_H-M   'P 1'
#
loop_
_entity.id
_entity.type
_entity.pdbx_description
1 polymer ?
#
loop_
_entity_poly.entity_id
_entity_poly.type
_entity_poly.pdbx_seq_one_letter_code
_entity_poly.pdbx_strand_id
1 'polypeptide(L)'
;MARNPTAQEAAPPSSDKETVSNAADAADANKLIPIGTMGLTALEPRMQQHRHAEIGINIIRAQQNRGYGGEAIRWVLEWGFRFGNLHRIQLGAFEWNPGAIRLYERLGFVLESRKREHLWFDGRYWDLIELGMLEHEWRQRYCVEDKKAKAGAAAGSGDVQVDVNKTRP
;
A
#
# COMPACT_ATOMS: atom_id res chain seq x y z
N MET A 1 19.67 -52.34 15.34
CA MET A 1 19.46 -50.90 15.06
C MET A 1 19.47 -50.17 16.39
N ALA A 2 20.49 -49.35 16.62
CA ALA A 2 20.88 -48.87 17.94
C ALA A 2 19.90 -47.84 18.54
N ARG A 3 19.74 -47.88 19.86
CA ARG A 3 19.10 -46.85 20.71
C ARG A 3 20.17 -46.20 21.60
N ASN A 4 20.16 -44.87 21.69
CA ASN A 4 20.55 -43.93 22.78
C ASN A 4 21.26 -42.68 22.26
N PRO A 5 21.30 -41.55 23.01
CA PRO A 5 20.26 -40.94 23.85
C PRO A 5 20.21 -39.39 23.72
N THR A 6 19.30 -38.78 24.47
CA THR A 6 19.13 -37.35 24.80
C THR A 6 20.39 -36.47 24.82
N ALA A 7 20.34 -35.34 24.12
CA ALA A 7 21.10 -34.10 24.38
C ALA A 7 20.12 -32.93 24.11
N GLN A 8 19.50 -32.33 25.11
CA GLN A 8 20.02 -31.21 25.92
C GLN A 8 20.20 -29.93 25.09
N GLU A 9 19.15 -29.11 25.10
CA GLU A 9 19.15 -27.66 25.30
C GLU A 9 20.40 -26.87 24.90
N ALA A 10 20.27 -26.06 23.84
CA ALA A 10 21.11 -24.87 23.63
C ALA A 10 20.35 -23.83 22.78
N ALA A 11 19.62 -22.94 23.45
CA ALA A 11 19.35 -21.60 22.91
C ALA A 11 20.70 -20.86 22.78
N PRO A 12 20.95 -20.08 21.72
CA PRO A 12 22.10 -19.19 21.74
C PRO A 12 21.89 -18.11 22.83
N PRO A 13 22.90 -17.87 23.68
CA PRO A 13 22.76 -17.01 24.86
C PRO A 13 22.52 -15.55 24.51
N SER A 14 21.65 -14.94 25.29
CA SER A 14 21.53 -13.50 25.47
C SER A 14 22.76 -12.91 26.19
N SER A 15 23.23 -11.78 25.67
CA SER A 15 23.97 -10.67 26.31
C SER A 15 25.36 -10.92 26.93
N ASP A 16 26.38 -10.22 26.44
CA ASP A 16 26.88 -9.02 27.13
C ASP A 16 27.95 -8.21 26.35
N LYS A 17 27.63 -6.93 26.15
CA LYS A 17 28.47 -5.71 26.28
C LYS A 17 29.85 -5.67 25.61
N GLU A 18 29.90 -5.07 24.43
CA GLU A 18 31.00 -4.17 24.07
C GLU A 18 30.47 -2.73 23.98
N THR A 19 30.76 -1.97 25.04
CA THR A 19 30.74 -0.52 25.04
C THR A 19 31.89 -0.05 24.15
N VAL A 20 31.58 0.41 22.93
CA VAL A 20 32.44 1.36 22.23
C VAL A 20 31.74 2.70 22.29
N SER A 21 32.06 3.45 23.34
CA SER A 21 31.81 4.88 23.38
C SER A 21 32.60 5.53 22.25
N ASN A 22 31.91 6.11 21.27
CA ASN A 22 32.43 7.27 20.58
C ASN A 22 31.37 8.37 20.58
N ALA A 23 31.72 9.41 21.32
CA ALA A 23 31.06 10.69 21.36
C ALA A 23 31.25 11.39 20.01
N ALA A 24 30.28 11.22 19.13
CA ALA A 24 30.01 12.00 17.92
C ALA A 24 28.63 11.50 17.47
N ASP A 25 27.52 12.20 17.66
CA ASP A 25 27.28 13.58 17.30
C ASP A 25 26.15 14.10 18.20
N ALA A 26 26.21 15.39 18.55
CA ALA A 26 25.04 16.11 19.02
C ALA A 26 23.93 15.91 17.96
N ALA A 27 22.91 15.12 18.29
CA ALA A 27 21.87 14.71 17.38
C ALA A 27 21.13 15.96 16.87
N ASP A 28 21.33 16.27 15.60
CA ASP A 28 20.52 17.20 14.84
C ASP A 28 19.04 16.83 15.04
N ALA A 29 18.27 17.73 15.64
CA ALA A 29 16.85 17.54 15.93
C ALA A 29 16.02 17.28 14.65
N ASN A 30 16.63 17.43 13.47
CA ASN A 30 16.04 17.16 12.17
C ASN A 30 16.52 15.87 11.49
N LYS A 31 17.20 14.96 12.22
CA LYS A 31 17.64 13.68 11.65
C LYS A 31 16.44 12.76 11.40
N LEU A 32 16.02 12.67 10.14
CA LEU A 32 14.98 11.74 9.69
C LEU A 32 15.49 10.29 9.79
N ILE A 33 14.70 9.43 10.43
CA ILE A 33 15.00 8.00 10.54
C ILE A 33 14.19 7.25 9.48
N PRO A 34 14.83 6.55 8.52
CA PRO A 34 14.11 5.74 7.55
C PRO A 34 13.44 4.56 8.24
N ILE A 35 12.12 4.43 8.07
CA ILE A 35 11.31 3.37 8.69
C ILE A 35 10.97 2.22 7.72
N GLY A 36 11.40 2.32 6.47
CA GLY A 36 11.08 1.34 5.44
C GLY A 36 11.38 1.84 4.02
N THR A 37 11.01 1.01 3.05
CA THR A 37 11.11 1.29 1.62
C THR A 37 9.79 0.96 0.93
N MET A 38 9.49 1.69 -0.14
CA MET A 38 8.35 1.43 -0.98
C MET A 38 8.73 1.73 -2.42
N GLY A 39 8.26 0.89 -3.35
CA GLY A 39 8.52 1.03 -4.77
C GLY A 39 7.25 0.77 -5.56
N LEU A 40 7.13 1.46 -6.70
CA LEU A 40 6.11 1.25 -7.70
C LEU A 40 6.83 0.86 -9.00
N THR A 41 6.72 -0.40 -9.38
CA THR A 41 7.45 -0.97 -10.50
C THR A 41 6.49 -1.17 -11.67
N ALA A 42 6.67 -0.38 -12.72
CA ALA A 42 5.93 -0.58 -13.96
C ALA A 42 6.42 -1.83 -14.70
N LEU A 43 5.59 -2.34 -15.61
CA LEU A 43 6.04 -3.33 -16.59
C LEU A 43 7.18 -2.79 -17.46
N GLU A 44 7.86 -3.69 -18.17
CA GLU A 44 8.91 -3.34 -19.12
C GLU A 44 8.47 -2.22 -20.09
N PRO A 45 9.39 -1.35 -20.55
CA PRO A 45 9.03 -0.19 -21.38
C PRO A 45 8.18 -0.49 -22.62
N ARG A 46 8.37 -1.66 -23.25
CA ARG A 46 7.57 -2.13 -24.40
C ARG A 46 6.12 -2.51 -24.07
N MET A 47 5.77 -2.53 -22.78
CA MET A 47 4.47 -2.92 -22.23
C MET A 47 3.72 -1.75 -21.58
N GLN A 48 4.20 -0.51 -21.75
CA GLN A 48 3.62 0.69 -21.13
C GLN A 48 2.14 0.91 -21.46
N GLN A 49 1.68 0.46 -22.63
CA GLN A 49 0.26 0.53 -23.03
C GLN A 49 -0.69 -0.18 -22.06
N HIS A 50 -0.19 -1.17 -21.30
CA HIS A 50 -0.99 -1.87 -20.30
C HIS A 50 -1.21 -1.05 -19.03
N ARG A 51 -0.41 0.02 -18.82
CA ARG A 51 -0.54 0.97 -17.70
C ARG A 51 -0.67 0.24 -16.36
N HIS A 52 0.21 -0.74 -16.17
CA HIS A 52 0.21 -1.68 -15.05
C HIS A 52 1.50 -1.53 -14.25
N ALA A 53 1.37 -1.48 -12.93
CA ALA A 53 2.50 -1.48 -12.00
C ALA A 53 2.24 -2.34 -10.76
N GLU A 54 3.32 -2.74 -10.10
CA GLU A 54 3.32 -3.49 -8.86
C GLU A 54 3.90 -2.65 -7.72
N ILE A 55 3.24 -2.69 -6.56
CA ILE A 55 3.75 -2.08 -5.33
C ILE A 55 4.53 -3.11 -4.54
N GLY A 56 5.78 -2.77 -4.21
CA GLY A 56 6.56 -3.42 -3.17
C GLY A 56 6.67 -2.50 -1.95
N ILE A 57 6.44 -3.02 -0.75
CA ILE A 57 6.60 -2.26 0.50
C ILE A 57 7.25 -3.10 1.59
N ASN A 58 8.18 -2.49 2.32
CA ASN A 58 8.80 -3.06 3.51
C ASN A 58 8.87 -2.00 4.59
N ILE A 59 8.27 -2.26 5.75
CA ILE A 59 8.35 -1.41 6.94
C ILE A 59 9.07 -2.21 8.03
N ILE A 60 10.05 -1.58 8.69
CA ILE A 60 10.81 -2.23 9.77
C ILE A 60 9.86 -2.69 10.88
N ARG A 61 10.13 -3.86 11.47
CA ARG A 61 9.23 -4.52 12.43
C ARG A 61 8.81 -3.62 13.59
N ALA A 62 9.73 -2.79 14.10
CA ALA A 62 9.47 -1.84 15.18
C ALA A 62 8.44 -0.74 14.85
N GLN A 63 8.16 -0.51 13.57
CA GLN A 63 7.25 0.53 13.08
C GLN A 63 5.98 -0.04 12.43
N GLN A 64 5.82 -1.37 12.41
CA GLN A 64 4.60 -2.01 11.91
C GLN A 64 3.42 -1.78 12.87
N ASN A 65 2.20 -1.96 12.37
CA ASN A 65 0.94 -1.76 13.11
C ASN A 65 0.68 -0.32 13.61
N ARG A 66 1.47 0.67 13.16
CA ARG A 66 1.29 2.10 13.47
C ARG A 66 0.57 2.89 12.38
N GLY A 67 0.10 2.22 11.33
CA GLY A 67 -0.61 2.84 10.20
C GLY A 67 0.27 3.26 9.02
N TYR A 68 1.59 3.32 9.17
CA TYR A 68 2.51 3.80 8.12
C TYR A 68 2.38 3.06 6.80
N GLY A 69 2.24 1.72 6.81
CA GLY A 69 2.05 0.96 5.57
C GLY A 69 0.79 1.37 4.82
N GLY A 70 -0.31 1.66 5.53
CA GLY A 70 -1.55 2.11 4.91
C GLY A 70 -1.46 3.53 4.37
N GLU A 71 -0.76 4.41 5.07
CA GLU A 71 -0.52 5.78 4.60
C GLU A 71 0.36 5.80 3.35
N ALA A 72 1.47 5.06 3.37
CA ALA A 72 2.40 4.93 2.26
C ALA A 72 1.71 4.40 1.00
N ILE A 73 0.93 3.32 1.13
CA ILE A 73 0.19 2.75 -0.01
C ILE A 73 -0.84 3.73 -0.55
N ARG A 74 -1.59 4.45 0.29
CA ARG A 74 -2.55 5.46 -0.20
C ARG A 74 -1.88 6.56 -1.00
N TRP A 75 -0.71 7.04 -0.57
CA TRP A 75 0.10 8.00 -1.31
C TRP A 75 0.49 7.48 -2.69
N VAL A 76 0.96 6.23 -2.78
CA VAL A 76 1.36 5.63 -4.07
C VAL A 76 0.15 5.36 -4.97
N LEU A 77 -0.98 4.95 -4.42
CA LEU A 77 -2.22 4.78 -5.18
C LEU A 77 -2.68 6.12 -5.78
N GLU A 78 -2.69 7.17 -4.95
CA GLU A 78 -3.03 8.51 -5.40
C GLU A 78 -2.09 8.96 -6.52
N TRP A 79 -0.77 8.81 -6.32
CA TRP A 79 0.19 9.20 -7.33
C TRP A 79 0.05 8.37 -8.62
N GLY A 80 -0.03 7.05 -8.49
CA GLY A 80 -0.08 6.11 -9.62
C GLY A 80 -1.32 6.31 -10.49
N PHE A 81 -2.49 6.49 -9.89
CA PHE A 81 -3.73 6.69 -10.64
C PHE A 81 -3.92 8.14 -11.12
N ARG A 82 -3.57 9.15 -10.31
CA ARG A 82 -3.77 10.57 -10.70
C ARG A 82 -2.71 11.09 -11.66
N PHE A 83 -1.43 10.83 -11.35
CA PHE A 83 -0.31 11.41 -12.07
C PHE A 83 0.39 10.39 -12.98
N GLY A 84 0.51 9.14 -12.51
CA GLY A 84 1.10 8.05 -13.29
C GLY A 84 0.21 7.52 -14.41
N ASN A 85 -1.06 7.94 -14.48
CA ASN A 85 -2.07 7.48 -15.45
C ASN A 85 -2.16 5.95 -15.54
N LEU A 86 -1.92 5.26 -14.42
CA LEU A 86 -2.02 3.81 -14.37
C LEU A 86 -3.47 3.37 -14.48
N HIS A 87 -3.71 2.26 -15.16
CA HIS A 87 -5.01 1.61 -15.19
C HIS A 87 -5.17 0.61 -14.05
N ARG A 88 -4.06 -0.01 -13.64
CA ARG A 88 -4.02 -1.12 -12.68
C ARG A 88 -2.78 -1.04 -11.81
N ILE A 89 -2.99 -1.31 -10.52
CA ILE A 89 -1.91 -1.48 -9.54
C ILE A 89 -2.13 -2.80 -8.81
N GLN A 90 -1.09 -3.62 -8.69
CA GLN A 90 -1.14 -4.89 -7.96
C GLN A 90 -0.11 -4.93 -6.83
N LEU A 91 -0.28 -5.89 -5.92
CA LEU A 91 0.69 -6.23 -4.88
C LEU A 91 0.54 -7.69 -4.45
N GLY A 92 1.60 -8.21 -3.84
CA GLY A 92 1.64 -9.58 -3.33
C GLY A 92 1.96 -9.62 -1.84
N ALA A 93 1.34 -10.56 -1.12
CA ALA A 93 1.77 -10.97 0.21
C ALA A 93 1.73 -12.49 0.35
N PHE A 94 2.69 -13.05 1.09
CA PHE A 94 2.66 -14.46 1.41
C PHE A 94 1.61 -14.75 2.48
N GLU A 95 1.05 -15.98 2.44
CA GLU A 95 0.03 -16.47 3.37
C GLU A 95 0.39 -16.27 4.85
N TRP A 96 1.67 -16.36 5.21
CA TRP A 96 2.13 -16.15 6.60
C TRP A 96 2.00 -14.71 7.10
N ASN A 97 1.71 -13.74 6.22
CA ASN A 97 1.54 -12.34 6.56
C ASN A 97 0.07 -11.90 6.44
N PRO A 98 -0.83 -12.41 7.30
CA PRO A 98 -2.24 -12.04 7.23
C PRO A 98 -2.47 -10.56 7.61
N GLY A 99 -1.52 -9.91 8.27
CA GLY A 99 -1.57 -8.47 8.56
C GLY A 99 -1.51 -7.62 7.29
N ALA A 100 -0.62 -7.96 6.36
CA ALA A 100 -0.54 -7.29 5.06
C ALA A 100 -1.81 -7.53 4.21
N ILE A 101 -2.28 -8.78 4.14
CA ILE A 101 -3.49 -9.12 3.37
C ILE A 101 -4.70 -8.31 3.87
N ARG A 102 -4.96 -8.29 5.19
CA ARG A 102 -6.05 -7.49 5.78
C ARG A 102 -5.87 -5.99 5.54
N LEU A 103 -4.64 -5.49 5.54
CA LEU A 103 -4.36 -4.09 5.21
C LEU A 103 -4.78 -3.79 3.77
N TYR A 104 -4.42 -4.64 2.82
CA TYR A 104 -4.72 -4.45 1.40
C TYR A 104 -6.23 -4.51 1.12
N GLU A 105 -6.92 -5.50 1.67
CA GLU A 105 -8.38 -5.60 1.59
C GLU A 105 -9.08 -4.36 2.17
N ARG A 106 -8.60 -3.86 3.33
CA ARG A 106 -9.12 -2.64 3.96
C ARG A 106 -8.87 -1.39 3.11
N LEU A 107 -7.79 -1.35 2.33
CA LEU A 107 -7.52 -0.29 1.36
C LEU A 107 -8.33 -0.43 0.08
N GLY A 108 -9.02 -1.56 -0.11
CA GLY A 108 -9.91 -1.79 -1.25
C GLY A 108 -9.29 -2.53 -2.41
N PHE A 109 -8.13 -3.16 -2.21
CA PHE A 109 -7.64 -4.13 -3.18
C PHE A 109 -8.56 -5.36 -3.20
N VAL A 110 -8.73 -5.94 -4.39
CA VAL A 110 -9.54 -7.13 -4.63
C VAL A 110 -8.61 -8.32 -4.81
N LEU A 111 -8.95 -9.46 -4.18
CA LEU A 111 -8.22 -10.72 -4.37
C LEU A 111 -8.39 -11.21 -5.82
N GLU A 112 -7.29 -11.47 -6.50
CA GLU A 112 -7.31 -11.92 -7.90
C GLU A 112 -6.71 -13.30 -8.08
N SER A 113 -5.69 -13.63 -7.28
CA SER A 113 -4.88 -14.83 -7.50
C SER A 113 -4.34 -15.37 -6.18
N ARG A 114 -4.28 -16.70 -6.09
CA ARG A 114 -3.55 -17.45 -5.06
C ARG A 114 -2.64 -18.45 -5.76
N LYS A 115 -1.34 -18.18 -5.77
CA LYS A 115 -0.33 -19.10 -6.28
C LYS A 115 0.03 -20.08 -5.17
N ARG A 116 -0.46 -21.31 -5.31
CA ARG A 116 -0.17 -22.40 -4.36
C ARG A 116 1.31 -22.78 -4.40
N GLU A 117 1.89 -22.99 -3.23
CA GLU A 117 3.27 -23.45 -3.07
C GLU A 117 4.31 -22.60 -3.83
N HIS A 118 4.09 -21.28 -3.88
CA HIS A 118 4.90 -20.36 -4.68
C HIS A 118 6.33 -20.17 -4.14
N LEU A 119 6.52 -20.26 -2.83
CA LEU A 119 7.82 -20.01 -2.18
C LEU A 119 8.14 -21.07 -1.13
N TRP A 120 9.35 -21.65 -1.21
CA TRP A 120 9.93 -22.46 -0.14
C TRP A 120 10.64 -21.56 0.88
N PHE A 121 10.16 -21.56 2.12
CA PHE A 121 10.76 -20.80 3.21
C PHE A 121 10.46 -21.46 4.56
N ASP A 122 11.45 -21.50 5.45
CA ASP A 122 11.30 -22.07 6.81
C ASP A 122 10.76 -23.53 6.80
N GLY A 123 11.30 -24.36 5.91
CA GLY A 123 10.99 -25.79 5.86
C GLY A 123 9.62 -26.17 5.28
N ARG A 124 8.87 -25.22 4.71
CA ARG A 124 7.61 -25.49 4.01
C ARG A 124 7.41 -24.59 2.78
N TYR A 125 6.50 -25.02 1.92
CA TYR A 125 5.98 -24.18 0.86
C TYR A 125 4.90 -23.23 1.39
N TRP A 126 4.85 -22.05 0.79
CA TRP A 126 3.92 -20.98 1.13
C TRP A 126 3.25 -20.41 -0.11
N ASP A 127 1.99 -20.04 0.05
CA ASP A 127 1.21 -19.48 -1.02
C ASP A 127 1.47 -17.98 -1.16
N LEU A 128 1.52 -17.49 -2.40
CA LEU A 128 1.50 -16.06 -2.70
C LEU A 128 0.07 -15.63 -3.01
N ILE A 129 -0.41 -14.65 -2.25
CA ILE A 129 -1.71 -14.02 -2.42
C ILE A 129 -1.50 -12.71 -3.17
N GLU A 130 -2.10 -12.59 -4.35
CA GLU A 130 -2.01 -11.41 -5.20
C GLU A 130 -3.35 -10.67 -5.21
N LEU A 131 -3.28 -9.37 -4.95
CA LEU A 131 -4.44 -8.49 -4.99
C LEU A 131 -4.18 -7.33 -5.96
N GLY A 132 -5.25 -6.90 -6.63
CA GLY A 132 -5.22 -5.81 -7.60
C GLY A 132 -6.22 -4.72 -7.26
N MET A 133 -5.97 -3.55 -7.81
CA MET A 133 -6.90 -2.42 -7.81
C MET A 133 -6.89 -1.78 -9.20
N LEU A 134 -8.08 -1.52 -9.72
CA LEU A 134 -8.29 -0.81 -10.97
C LEU A 134 -8.58 0.67 -10.71
N GLU A 135 -8.25 1.50 -11.68
CA GLU A 135 -8.40 2.95 -11.60
C GLU A 135 -9.83 3.38 -11.22
N HIS A 136 -10.85 2.74 -11.81
CA HIS A 136 -12.24 3.10 -11.55
C HIS A 136 -12.68 2.74 -10.13
N GLU A 137 -12.17 1.64 -9.56
CA GLU A 137 -12.42 1.23 -8.18
C GLU A 137 -11.77 2.21 -7.20
N TRP A 138 -10.54 2.63 -7.49
CA TRP A 138 -9.84 3.66 -6.74
C TRP A 138 -10.61 5.00 -6.77
N ARG A 139 -11.05 5.45 -7.95
CA ARG A 139 -11.86 6.69 -8.09
C ARG A 139 -13.17 6.60 -7.33
N GLN A 140 -13.86 5.47 -7.39
CA GLN A 140 -15.11 5.25 -6.66
C GLN A 140 -14.91 5.28 -5.14
N ARG A 141 -13.75 4.81 -4.65
CA ARG A 141 -13.45 4.76 -3.22
C ARG A 141 -12.93 6.07 -2.65
N TYR A 142 -12.05 6.76 -3.40
CA TYR A 142 -11.26 7.87 -2.88
C TYR A 142 -11.57 9.23 -3.51
N CYS A 143 -12.21 9.30 -4.68
CA CYS A 143 -12.49 10.56 -5.38
C CYS A 143 -13.95 11.02 -5.28
N VAL A 144 -14.72 10.52 -4.30
CA VAL A 144 -16.14 10.88 -4.15
C VAL A 144 -16.32 12.34 -3.69
N GLU A 145 -15.29 12.96 -3.11
CA GLU A 145 -15.35 14.36 -2.64
C GLU A 145 -15.54 15.38 -3.78
N ASP A 146 -15.08 15.10 -5.00
CA ASP A 146 -15.31 15.96 -6.18
C ASP A 146 -16.78 15.98 -6.63
N LYS A 147 -17.59 14.99 -6.25
CA LYS A 147 -19.01 14.94 -6.61
C LYS A 147 -19.84 15.96 -5.83
N LYS A 148 -19.48 16.29 -4.58
CA LYS A 148 -20.17 17.36 -3.82
C LYS A 148 -19.80 18.76 -4.33
N ALA A 149 -18.56 18.98 -4.75
CA ALA A 149 -18.13 20.25 -5.32
C ALA A 149 -18.77 20.55 -6.69
N LYS A 150 -18.92 19.54 -7.57
CA LYS A 150 -19.59 19.71 -8.88
C LYS A 150 -21.12 19.74 -8.80
N ALA A 151 -21.75 19.05 -7.85
CA ALA A 151 -23.20 19.14 -7.64
C ALA A 151 -23.63 20.51 -7.06
N GLY A 152 -22.77 21.17 -6.28
CA GLY A 152 -23.00 22.55 -5.80
C GLY A 152 -22.87 23.61 -6.91
N ALA A 153 -21.98 23.39 -7.88
CA ALA A 153 -21.78 24.34 -9.00
C ALA A 153 -22.88 24.27 -10.07
N ALA A 154 -23.48 23.10 -10.29
CA ALA A 154 -24.57 22.92 -11.27
C ALA A 154 -25.94 23.43 -10.79
N ALA A 155 -26.11 23.73 -9.49
CA ALA A 155 -27.34 24.27 -8.91
C ALA A 155 -27.40 25.82 -8.93
N GLY A 156 -26.37 26.50 -9.47
CA GLY A 156 -26.22 27.96 -9.39
C GLY A 156 -26.52 28.75 -10.67
N SER A 157 -26.86 28.12 -11.80
CA SER A 157 -27.27 28.84 -13.02
C SER A 157 -28.74 28.52 -13.37
N GLY A 158 -29.65 28.98 -12.51
CA GLY A 158 -31.05 29.14 -12.88
C GLY A 158 -31.21 30.47 -13.61
N ASP A 159 -31.44 30.39 -14.92
CA ASP A 159 -31.75 31.52 -15.79
C ASP A 159 -32.89 32.38 -15.20
N VAL A 160 -32.61 33.66 -14.98
CA VAL A 160 -33.66 34.68 -14.78
C VAL A 160 -34.26 34.98 -16.15
N GLN A 161 -35.29 34.22 -16.52
CA GLN A 161 -36.09 34.49 -17.70
C GLN A 161 -37.08 35.61 -17.35
N VAL A 162 -36.73 36.85 -17.73
CA VAL A 162 -37.64 38.00 -17.61
C VAL A 162 -38.66 37.89 -18.74
N ASP A 163 -39.89 37.51 -18.39
CA ASP A 163 -41.02 37.46 -19.30
C ASP A 163 -41.55 38.89 -19.56
N VAL A 164 -41.21 39.45 -20.71
CA VAL A 164 -41.51 40.84 -21.10
C VAL A 164 -42.95 41.01 -21.64
N ASN A 165 -43.80 39.97 -21.59
CA ASN A 165 -45.07 40.00 -22.30
C ASN A 165 -46.33 40.01 -21.41
N LYS A 166 -46.39 40.94 -20.45
CA LYS A 166 -47.67 41.34 -19.85
C LYS A 166 -47.96 42.84 -19.96
N THR A 167 -49.00 43.09 -20.76
CA THR A 167 -49.99 44.18 -20.67
C THR A 167 -49.60 45.59 -21.16
N ARG A 168 -49.84 45.81 -22.46
CA ARG A 168 -50.65 46.93 -22.99
C ARG A 168 -51.96 46.35 -23.56
N PRO A 169 -53.05 47.10 -23.80
CA PRO A 169 -53.18 48.56 -23.96
C PRO A 169 -53.45 49.35 -22.68
#